data_AF-A0A350I515-F1
#
_entry.id   AF-A0A350I515-F1
#
_cell.length_a   1.000
_cell.length_b   1.000
_cell.length_c   1.000
_cell.angle_alpha   90.00
_cell.angle_beta   90.00
_cell.angle_gamma   90.00
#
_symmetry.space_group_name_H-M   'P 1'
#
loop_
_entity.id
_entity.type
_entity.pdbx_description
1 polymer ?
#
loop_
_entity_poly.entity_id
_entity_poly.type
_entity_poly.pdbx_seq_one_letter_code
_entity_poly.pdbx_strand_id
1 'polypeptide(L)' 'NILTSEHFRVPLTTVRQPKLRQGEVAMDLMEGLLQNKTVESKVIPAEIVIRSSTNKLDCEG' A
#
# COMPACT_ATOMS: atom_id res chain seq x y z
N ASN A 1 2.03 -1.43 -8.11
CA ASN A 1 2.21 -2.90 -8.17
C ASN A 1 0.91 -3.64 -8.50
N ILE A 2 -0.05 -3.00 -9.18
CA ILE A 2 -1.35 -3.62 -9.52
C ILE A 2 -1.15 -4.49 -10.77
N LEU A 3 -0.54 -3.89 -11.80
CA LEU A 3 -0.38 -4.47 -13.13
C LEU A 3 0.41 -5.79 -13.15
N THR A 4 1.46 -5.96 -12.35
CA THR A 4 2.28 -7.19 -12.37
C THR A 4 1.67 -8.36 -11.60
N SER A 5 0.81 -8.08 -10.61
CA SER A 5 0.19 -9.12 -9.76
C SER A 5 -1.00 -9.83 -10.41
N GLU A 6 -1.58 -9.25 -11.46
CA GLU A 6 -2.71 -9.81 -12.22
C GLU A 6 -2.26 -10.69 -13.39
N HIS A 7 -0.97 -10.65 -13.75
CA HIS A 7 -0.39 -11.46 -14.83
C HIS A 7 0.30 -12.74 -14.35
N PHE A 8 0.24 -13.06 -13.05
CA PHE A 8 0.65 -14.36 -12.55
C PHE A 8 -0.42 -15.41 -12.84
N ARG A 9 0.01 -16.66 -13.10
CA ARG A 9 -0.88 -17.83 -13.29
C ARG A 9 -1.90 -17.98 -12.14
N VAL A 10 -1.57 -17.49 -10.95
CA VAL A 10 -2.49 -17.31 -9.82
C VAL A 10 -2.36 -15.86 -9.34
N PRO A 11 -3.45 -15.06 -9.33
CA PRO A 11 -3.41 -13.69 -8.84
C PRO A 11 -2.96 -13.61 -7.38
N LEU A 12 -1.92 -12.81 -7.13
CA LEU A 12 -1.22 -12.76 -5.84
C LEU A 12 -1.97 -11.90 -4.80
N THR A 13 -2.27 -12.48 -3.64
CA THR A 13 -2.66 -11.78 -2.41
C THR A 13 -1.46 -10.98 -1.92
N THR A 14 -1.63 -9.68 -1.70
CA THR A 14 -0.51 -8.79 -1.38
C THR A 14 -0.94 -7.62 -0.50
N VAL A 15 0.03 -6.94 0.11
CA VAL A 15 -0.20 -5.69 0.84
C VAL A 15 -0.10 -4.52 -0.15
N ARG A 16 -1.21 -3.84 -0.38
CA ARG A 16 -1.28 -2.60 -1.16
C ARG A 16 -0.77 -1.43 -0.33
N GLN A 17 0.37 -0.92 -0.76
CA GLN A 17 0.87 0.36 -0.29
C GLN A 17 0.19 1.49 -1.08
N PRO A 18 -0.36 2.52 -0.42
CA PRO A 18 -1.00 3.65 -1.09
C PRO A 18 0.05 4.62 -1.65
N LYS A 19 0.87 4.15 -2.61
CA LYS A 19 2.08 4.85 -3.09
C LYS A 19 1.80 6.23 -3.68
N LEU A 20 0.66 6.40 -4.37
CA LEU A 20 0.26 7.70 -4.90
C LEU A 20 -0.01 8.70 -3.76
N ARG A 21 -0.90 8.33 -2.84
CA ARG A 21 -1.20 9.12 -1.63
C ARG A 21 0.03 9.37 -0.77
N GLN A 22 0.96 8.41 -0.72
CA GLN A 22 2.24 8.59 -0.03
C GLN A 22 3.10 9.65 -0.69
N GLY A 23 3.14 9.69 -2.03
CA GLY A 23 3.81 10.76 -2.77
C GLY A 23 3.16 12.13 -2.56
N GLU A 24 1.84 12.20 -2.63
CA GLU A 24 1.08 13.45 -2.39
C GLU A 24 1.36 14.02 -1.00
N VAL A 25 1.23 13.19 0.05
CA VAL A 25 1.53 13.61 1.43
C VAL A 25 2.99 14.04 1.58
N ALA A 26 3.93 13.37 0.92
CA ALA A 26 5.34 13.76 0.97
C ALA A 26 5.57 15.14 0.33
N MET A 27 4.90 15.43 -0.79
CA MET A 27 4.98 16.73 -1.47
C MET A 27 4.38 17.85 -0.61
N ASP A 28 3.22 17.62 0.01
CA ASP A 28 2.58 18.59 0.90
C ASP A 28 3.48 18.94 2.10
N LEU A 29 4.13 17.93 2.70
CA LEU A 29 5.06 18.13 3.81
C LEU A 29 6.30 18.93 3.36
N MET A 30 6.83 18.62 2.18
CA MET A 30 7.96 19.35 1.60
C MET A 30 7.59 20.80 1.31
N GLU A 31 6.42 21.08 0.74
CA GLU A 31 5.94 22.44 0.52
C GLU A 31 5.82 23.21 1.85
N GLY A 32 5.31 22.57 2.90
CA GLY A 32 5.26 23.15 4.23
C GLY A 32 6.64 23.55 4.76
N LEU A 33 7.63 22.67 4.60
CA LEU A 33 9.02 22.96 4.99
C LEU A 33 9.60 24.14 4.21
N LEU A 34 9.36 24.23 2.89
CA LEU A 34 9.82 25.34 2.06
C LEU A 34 9.20 26.69 2.48
N GLN A 35 8.00 26.66 3.07
CA GLN A 35 7.33 27.83 3.63
C GLN A 35 7.73 28.11 5.09
N ASN A 36 8.79 27.48 5.60
CA ASN A 36 9.24 27.55 7.00
C ASN A 36 8.16 27.15 8.03
N LYS A 37 7.21 26.28 7.64
CA LYS A 37 6.23 25.72 8.57
C LYS A 37 6.84 24.52 9.30
N THR A 38 6.45 24.35 10.56
CA THR A 38 6.68 23.08 11.26
C THR A 38 5.77 22.01 10.68
N VAL A 39 6.34 20.87 10.30
CA VAL A 39 5.58 19.71 9.80
C VAL A 39 5.93 18.47 10.62
N GLU A 40 4.98 17.55 10.75
CA GLU A 40 5.16 16.29 11.47
C GLU A 40 5.23 15.10 10.53
N SER A 41 5.95 14.06 10.96
CA SER A 41 5.99 12.78 10.25
C SER A 41 4.61 12.11 10.28
N LYS A 42 4.19 11.56 9.13
CA LYS A 42 2.88 10.92 8.96
C LYS A 42 3.04 9.45 8.58
N VAL A 43 2.36 8.58 9.32
CA VAL A 43 2.23 7.16 8.97
C VAL A 43 1.01 6.98 8.08
N ILE A 44 1.19 6.32 6.94
CA ILE A 44 0.10 6.05 6.00
C ILE A 44 -0.21 4.55 6.05
N PRO A 45 -1.44 4.15 6.41
CA PRO A 45 -1.80 2.75 6.55
C PRO A 45 -1.77 2.04 5.20
N ALA A 46 -1.32 0.78 5.21
CA ALA A 46 -1.39 -0.12 4.08
C ALA A 46 -2.56 -1.09 4.24
N GLU A 47 -3.06 -1.63 3.13
CA GLU A 47 -4.23 -2.51 3.12
C GLU A 47 -3.88 -3.87 2.52
N ILE A 48 -4.46 -4.94 3.05
CA ILE A 48 -4.34 -6.26 2.42
C ILE A 48 -5.30 -6.37 1.24
N VAL A 49 -4.81 -6.87 0.11
CA VAL A 49 -5.61 -7.19 -1.07
C VAL A 49 -5.62 -8.70 -1.21
N ILE A 50 -6.72 -9.30 -0.82
CA ILE A 50 -6.96 -10.74 -0.97
C ILE A 50 -7.22 -11.06 -2.44
N ARG A 51 -6.52 -12.07 -2.95
CA ARG A 51 -6.73 -12.68 -4.27
C ARG A 51 -6.70 -14.20 -4.12
N SER A 52 -6.26 -14.92 -5.14
CA SER A 52 -6.37 -16.38 -5.24
C SER A 52 -5.15 -17.14 -4.73
N SER A 53 -4.08 -16.45 -4.31
CA SER A 53 -2.86 -17.10 -3.82
C SER A 53 -2.89 -17.47 -2.33
N THR A 54 -3.99 -17.21 -1.64
CA THR A 54 -4.20 -17.54 -0.22
C THR A 54 -5.54 -18.21 -0.07
N ASN A 55 -5.59 -19.31 0.67
CA ASN A 55 -6.84 -20.00 0.98
C ASN A 55 -6.90 -20.32 2.48
N LYS A 56 -8.11 -20.59 2.99
CA LYS A 56 -8.31 -21.09 4.34
C LYS A 56 -7.79 -22.53 4.43
N LEU A 57 -7.20 -22.88 5.56
CA LEU A 57 -6.88 -24.28 5.85
C LEU A 57 -8.17 -24.99 6.26
N ASP A 58 -8.60 -25.97 5.49
CA ASP A 58 -9.67 -26.89 5.89
C ASP A 58 -9.02 -28.02 6.70
N CYS A 59 -9.18 -27.96 8.02
CA CYS A 59 -8.78 -29.05 8.90
C CYS A 59 -9.89 -30.12 8.86
N GLU A 60 -9.78 -31.10 7.97
CA GLU A 60 -10.46 -32.38 8.17
C GLU A 60 -9.56 -33.29 8.99
N GLY A 61 -10.10 -33.81 10.10
CA GLY A 61 -9.47 -34.79 10.98
C GLY A 61 -9.93 -36.20 10.65
#